data_AF-A0A8S3FLD7-F1
#
_entry.id   AF-A0A8S3FLD7-F1
#
_cell.length_a   1.000
_cell.length_b   1.000
_cell.length_c   1.000
_cell.angle_alpha   90.00
_cell.angle_beta   90.00
_cell.angle_gamma   90.00
#
_symmetry.space_group_name_H-M   'P 1'
#
loop_
_entity.id
_entity.type
_entity.pdbx_description
1 polymer ?
#
loop_
_entity_poly.entity_id
_entity_poly.type
_entity_poly.pdbx_seq_one_letter_code
_entity_poly.pdbx_strand_id
1 'polypeptide(L)'
;MLEDRLEQMSKSCNAVINIGKTFVQEFQKFLKSIYDVRELFASDEVTFKSLAKFGEYLSEIQALFSSLFEQTSNSVLRTLTRMLKEDIRKVKDQGKLFERLSSDYDIALQKNADASKTK
;
A
#
# COMPACT_ATOMS: atom_id res chain seq x y z
N MET A 1 -19.58 2.10 2.05
CA MET A 1 -18.98 3.43 2.36
C MET A 1 -17.57 3.31 2.94
N LEU A 2 -17.34 2.61 4.08
CA LEU A 2 -15.99 2.44 4.64
C LEU A 2 -15.10 1.54 3.78
N GLU A 3 -15.59 0.36 3.38
CA GLU A 3 -14.87 -0.58 2.50
C GLU A 3 -14.42 0.10 1.20
N ASP A 4 -15.33 0.80 0.53
CA ASP A 4 -15.04 1.51 -0.73
C ASP A 4 -13.95 2.58 -0.55
N ARG A 5 -13.97 3.31 0.57
CA ARG A 5 -12.97 4.34 0.90
C ARG A 5 -11.60 3.71 1.19
N LEU A 6 -11.58 2.58 1.90
CA LEU A 6 -10.34 1.83 2.16
C LEU A 6 -9.77 1.21 0.88
N GLU A 7 -10.63 0.72 -0.01
CA GLU A 7 -10.20 0.21 -1.31
C GLU A 7 -9.61 1.33 -2.18
N GLN A 8 -10.24 2.50 -2.20
CA GLN A 8 -9.71 3.68 -2.88
C GLN A 8 -8.35 4.10 -2.29
N MET A 9 -8.21 4.12 -0.97
CA MET A 9 -6.94 4.41 -0.30
C MET A 9 -5.85 3.39 -0.66
N SER A 10 -6.18 2.11 -0.68
CA SER A 10 -5.26 1.04 -1.08
C SER A 10 -4.79 1.20 -2.52
N LYS A 11 -5.70 1.55 -3.45
CA LYS A 11 -5.36 1.82 -4.86
C LYS A 11 -4.42 3.01 -5.00
N SER A 12 -4.72 4.12 -4.32
CA SER A 12 -3.86 5.31 -4.32
C SER A 12 -2.47 5.02 -3.73
N CYS A 13 -2.39 4.31 -2.61
CA CYS A 13 -1.11 3.91 -2.00
C CYS A 13 -0.27 3.05 -2.95
N ASN A 14 -0.90 2.06 -3.60
CA ASN A 14 -0.23 1.23 -4.59
C ASN A 14 0.28 2.03 -5.79
N ALA A 15 -0.49 3.02 -6.27
CA ALA A 15 -0.06 3.91 -7.35
C ALA A 15 1.17 4.74 -6.95
N VAL A 16 1.17 5.32 -5.74
CA VAL A 16 2.32 6.07 -5.19
C VAL A 16 3.58 5.21 -5.14
N ILE A 17 3.47 3.96 -4.67
CA ILE A 17 4.61 3.03 -4.61
C ILE A 17 5.14 2.71 -6.01
N ASN A 18 4.26 2.45 -6.98
CA ASN A 18 4.68 2.11 -8.33
C ASN A 18 5.36 3.29 -9.04
N ILE A 19 4.78 4.49 -8.93
CA ILE A 19 5.40 5.73 -9.44
C ILE A 19 6.75 5.96 -8.75
N GLY A 20 6.80 5.76 -7.43
CA GLY A 20 8.01 5.89 -6.63
C GLY A 20 9.14 4.94 -7.06
N LYS A 21 8.81 3.69 -7.36
CA LYS A 21 9.78 2.71 -7.90
C LYS A 21 10.33 3.16 -9.25
N THR A 22 9.48 3.61 -10.16
CA THR A 22 9.92 4.16 -11.44
C THR A 22 10.80 5.40 -11.24
N PHE A 23 10.43 6.30 -10.34
CA PHE A 23 11.23 7.46 -9.98
C PHE A 23 12.64 7.04 -9.49
N VAL A 24 12.75 6.07 -8.59
CA VAL A 24 14.04 5.57 -8.09
C VAL A 24 14.90 5.00 -9.22
N GLN A 25 14.30 4.30 -10.18
CA GLN A 25 15.00 3.78 -11.36
C GLN A 25 15.53 4.89 -12.27
N GLU A 26 14.71 5.91 -12.57
CA GLU A 26 15.15 7.06 -13.37
C GLU A 26 16.21 7.88 -12.64
N PHE A 27 16.06 8.04 -11.32
CA PHE A 27 17.06 8.70 -10.47
C PHE A 27 18.40 7.96 -10.47
N GLN A 28 18.38 6.62 -10.55
CA GLN A 28 19.60 5.81 -10.70
C GLN A 28 20.32 6.10 -12.02
N LYS A 29 19.56 6.22 -13.12
CA LYS A 29 20.13 6.56 -14.43
C LYS A 29 20.72 7.95 -14.43
N PHE A 30 20.04 8.91 -13.79
CA PHE A 30 20.56 10.26 -13.59
C PHE A 30 21.87 10.25 -12.80
N LEU A 31 21.94 9.55 -11.66
CA LEU A 31 23.17 9.36 -10.89
C LEU A 31 24.31 8.80 -11.73
N LYS A 32 24.02 7.76 -12.52
CA LYS A 32 25.01 7.19 -13.44
C LYS A 32 25.54 8.24 -14.42
N SER A 33 24.66 9.07 -14.99
CA SER A 33 25.08 10.13 -15.91
C SER A 33 26.00 11.17 -15.26
N ILE A 34 25.83 11.47 -13.97
CA ILE A 34 26.74 12.35 -13.22
C ILE A 34 28.13 11.73 -13.15
N TYR A 35 28.22 10.43 -12.87
CA TYR A 35 29.49 9.73 -12.84
C TYR A 35 30.12 9.62 -14.23
N ASP A 36 29.33 9.36 -15.28
CA ASP A 36 29.85 9.33 -16.65
C ASP A 36 30.42 10.70 -17.05
N VAL A 37 29.77 11.81 -16.69
CA VAL A 37 30.27 13.17 -16.92
C VAL A 37 31.52 13.45 -16.08
N ARG A 38 31.56 13.00 -14.82
CA ARG A 38 32.73 13.14 -13.95
C ARG A 38 33.99 12.60 -14.60
N GLU A 39 33.91 11.43 -15.25
CA GLU A 39 35.06 10.81 -15.90
C GLU A 39 35.65 11.67 -17.03
N LEU A 40 34.85 12.54 -17.68
CA LEU A 40 35.35 13.48 -18.69
C LEU A 40 36.28 14.55 -18.10
N PHE A 41 36.24 14.76 -16.78
CA PHE A 41 37.06 15.71 -16.05
C PHE A 41 38.20 15.06 -15.26
N ALA A 42 38.63 13.84 -15.62
CA ALA A 42 39.70 13.13 -14.90
C ALA A 42 41.01 13.94 -14.74
N SER A 43 41.30 14.87 -15.66
CA SER A 43 42.47 15.76 -15.57
C SER A 43 42.21 17.08 -14.82
N ASP A 44 40.95 17.42 -14.53
CA ASP A 44 40.55 18.58 -13.73
C ASP A 44 40.08 18.11 -12.35
N GLU A 45 41.01 18.08 -11.40
CA GLU A 45 40.81 17.56 -10.06
C GLU A 45 39.67 18.26 -9.30
N VAL A 46 39.50 19.58 -9.50
CA VAL A 46 38.48 20.36 -8.79
C VAL A 46 37.09 20.00 -9.29
N THR A 47 36.91 19.94 -10.61
CA THR A 47 35.63 19.57 -11.22
C THR A 47 35.30 18.10 -10.95
N PHE A 48 36.28 17.20 -11.07
CA PHE A 48 36.12 15.78 -10.78
C PHE A 48 35.62 15.54 -9.35
N LYS A 49 36.29 16.14 -8.35
CA LYS A 49 35.90 15.98 -6.93
C LYS A 49 34.54 16.58 -6.63
N SER A 50 34.20 17.71 -7.27
CA SER A 50 32.89 18.35 -7.08
C SER A 50 31.75 17.46 -7.60
N LEU A 51 31.90 16.89 -8.80
CA LEU A 51 30.93 15.95 -9.38
C LEU A 51 30.84 14.63 -8.59
N ALA A 52 31.98 14.10 -8.10
CA ALA A 52 31.98 12.93 -7.23
C ALA A 52 31.12 13.16 -5.98
N LYS A 53 31.33 14.31 -5.31
CA LYS A 53 30.60 14.71 -4.11
C LYS A 53 29.10 14.93 -4.38
N PHE A 54 28.75 15.49 -5.54
CA PHE A 54 27.34 15.56 -5.96
C PHE A 54 26.72 14.18 -6.13
N GLY A 55 27.44 13.25 -6.78
CA GLY A 55 26.99 11.86 -6.94
C GLY A 55 26.78 11.15 -5.59
N GLU A 56 27.70 11.34 -4.64
CA GLU A 56 27.59 10.80 -3.28
C GLU A 56 26.32 11.29 -2.57
N TYR A 57 26.09 12.61 -2.51
CA TYR A 57 24.90 13.18 -1.88
C TYR A 57 23.60 12.70 -2.53
N LEU A 58 23.56 12.66 -3.86
CA LEU A 58 22.38 12.21 -4.58
C LEU A 58 22.17 10.70 -4.41
N SER A 59 23.23 9.90 -4.25
CA SER A 59 23.13 8.46 -3.97
C SER A 59 22.49 8.21 -2.60
N GLU A 60 22.84 9.03 -1.59
CA GLU A 60 22.18 8.98 -0.27
C GLU A 60 20.69 9.32 -0.38
N ILE A 61 20.35 10.37 -1.12
CA ILE A 61 18.96 10.77 -1.37
C ILE A 61 18.17 9.65 -2.08
N GLN A 62 18.77 9.01 -3.08
CA GLN A 62 18.14 7.88 -3.78
C GLN A 62 17.86 6.73 -2.81
N ALA A 63 18.81 6.39 -1.94
CA ALA A 63 18.65 5.35 -0.94
C ALA A 63 17.50 5.65 0.04
N LEU A 64 17.35 6.91 0.45
CA LEU A 64 16.23 7.36 1.28
C LEU A 64 14.89 7.16 0.57
N PHE A 65 14.77 7.55 -0.70
CA PHE A 65 13.54 7.31 -1.47
C PHE A 65 13.24 5.82 -1.65
N SER A 66 14.25 5.01 -1.96
CA SER A 66 14.09 3.56 -2.09
C SER A 66 13.55 2.94 -0.80
N SER A 67 14.15 3.28 0.34
CA SER A 67 13.72 2.81 1.66
C SER A 67 12.30 3.28 2.00
N LEU A 68 11.97 4.55 1.71
CA LEU A 68 10.64 5.11 1.93
C LEU A 68 9.56 4.31 1.18
N PHE A 69 9.77 4.05 -0.11
CA PHE A 69 8.79 3.32 -0.93
C PHE A 69 8.69 1.85 -0.53
N GLU A 70 9.80 1.21 -0.15
CA GLU A 70 9.80 -0.15 0.38
C GLU A 70 9.02 -0.23 1.70
N GLN A 71 9.29 0.66 2.65
CA GLN A 71 8.59 0.72 3.93
C GLN A 71 7.10 0.99 3.72
N THR A 72 6.73 1.92 2.82
CA THR A 72 5.32 2.20 2.48
C THR A 72 4.62 0.96 1.92
N SER A 73 5.31 0.18 1.07
CA SER A 73 4.77 -1.07 0.53
C SER A 73 4.60 -2.14 1.61
N ASN A 74 5.62 -2.32 2.45
CA ASN A 74 5.66 -3.39 3.44
C ASN A 74 4.80 -3.13 4.68
N SER A 75 4.54 -1.86 5.01
CA SER A 75 3.73 -1.47 6.16
C SER A 75 2.32 -1.05 5.75
N VAL A 76 2.19 0.11 5.09
CA VAL A 76 0.91 0.75 4.81
C VAL A 76 0.08 -0.08 3.84
N LEU A 77 0.61 -0.39 2.66
CA LEU A 77 -0.14 -1.15 1.64
C LEU A 77 -0.51 -2.55 2.13
N ARG A 78 0.42 -3.23 2.83
CA ARG A 78 0.19 -4.54 3.43
C ARG A 78 -0.94 -4.50 4.46
N THR A 79 -0.92 -3.50 5.34
CA THR A 79 -1.95 -3.33 6.37
C THR A 79 -3.32 -3.05 5.76
N LEU A 80 -3.41 -2.15 4.78
CA LEU A 80 -4.65 -1.87 4.05
C LEU A 80 -5.18 -3.12 3.35
N THR A 81 -4.31 -3.88 2.69
CA THR A 81 -4.68 -5.11 1.99
C THR A 81 -5.22 -6.16 2.96
N ARG A 82 -4.58 -6.33 4.13
CA ARG A 82 -5.04 -7.24 5.18
C ARG A 82 -6.42 -6.83 5.70
N MET A 83 -6.60 -5.55 6.03
CA MET A 83 -7.86 -5.02 6.57
C MET A 83 -9.04 -5.26 5.59
N LEU A 84 -8.81 -5.07 4.29
CA LEU A 84 -9.82 -5.33 3.26
C LEU A 84 -10.11 -6.83 3.09
N LYS A 85 -9.07 -7.66 2.99
CA LYS A 85 -9.22 -9.08 2.62
C LYS A 85 -9.62 -9.98 3.78
N GLU A 86 -9.22 -9.64 4.99
CA GLU A 86 -9.42 -10.46 6.19
C GLU A 86 -10.49 -9.83 7.08
N ASP A 87 -10.24 -8.63 7.60
CA ASP A 87 -11.09 -8.05 8.65
C ASP A 87 -12.48 -7.70 8.12
N ILE A 88 -12.57 -6.90 7.05
CA ILE A 88 -13.85 -6.47 6.47
C ILE A 88 -14.62 -7.66 5.90
N ARG A 89 -13.91 -8.57 5.23
CA ARG A 89 -14.53 -9.79 4.69
C ARG A 89 -15.14 -10.64 5.82
N LYS A 90 -14.41 -10.85 6.92
CA LYS A 90 -14.90 -11.60 8.07
C LYS A 90 -16.12 -10.96 8.70
N VAL A 91 -16.13 -9.63 8.86
CA VAL A 91 -17.30 -8.90 9.38
C VAL A 91 -18.52 -9.10 8.48
N LYS A 92 -18.36 -9.04 7.15
CA LYS A 92 -19.45 -9.27 6.20
C LYS A 92 -19.99 -10.70 6.28
N ASP A 93 -19.11 -11.69 6.39
CA ASP A 93 -19.51 -13.09 6.50
C ASP A 93 -20.24 -13.38 7.82
N GLN A 94 -19.79 -12.77 8.92
CA GLN A 94 -20.49 -12.84 10.22
C GLN A 94 -21.84 -12.13 10.19
N GLY A 95 -21.94 -10.98 9.52
CA GLY A 95 -23.20 -10.26 9.33
C GLY A 95 -24.25 -11.11 8.61
N LYS A 96 -23.86 -11.77 7.52
CA LYS A 96 -24.76 -12.69 6.78
C LYS A 96 -25.23 -13.87 7.64
N LEU A 97 -24.33 -14.43 8.46
CA LEU A 97 -24.69 -15.51 9.38
C LEU A 97 -25.70 -15.01 10.42
N PHE A 98 -25.48 -13.83 10.98
CA PHE A 98 -26.38 -13.21 11.94
C PHE A 98 -27.77 -12.96 11.35
N GLU A 99 -27.86 -12.38 10.14
CA GLU A 99 -29.12 -12.14 9.44
C GLU A 99 -29.91 -13.45 9.21
N ARG A 100 -29.20 -14.52 8.79
CA ARG A 100 -29.81 -15.83 8.62
C ARG A 100 -30.35 -16.39 9.93
N LEU A 101 -29.55 -16.36 11.00
CA LEU A 101 -29.97 -16.85 12.32
C LEU A 101 -31.15 -16.05 12.88
N SER A 102 -31.17 -14.73 12.68
CA SER A 102 -32.30 -13.88 13.06
C SER A 102 -33.57 -14.28 12.31
N SER A 103 -33.48 -14.49 10.99
CA SER A 103 -34.62 -14.92 10.18
C SER A 103 -35.14 -16.31 10.60
N ASP A 104 -34.24 -17.26 10.85
CA ASP A 104 -34.61 -18.61 11.31
C ASP A 104 -35.29 -18.55 12.70
N TYR A 105 -34.80 -17.67 13.59
CA TYR A 105 -35.39 -17.43 14.91
C TYR A 105 -36.78 -16.80 14.83
N ASP A 106 -36.98 -15.79 13.97
CA ASP A 106 -38.29 -15.15 13.75
C ASP A 106 -39.32 -16.16 13.23
N ILE A 107 -38.92 -17.04 12.30
CA ILE A 107 -39.77 -18.13 11.79
C ILE A 107 -40.15 -19.11 12.91
N ALA A 108 -39.19 -19.47 13.77
CA ALA A 108 -39.44 -20.38 14.90
C ALA A 108 -40.41 -19.76 15.93
N LEU A 109 -40.24 -18.47 16.22
CA LEU A 109 -41.14 -17.69 17.08
C LEU A 109 -42.56 -17.66 16.52
N GLN A 110 -42.73 -17.36 15.23
CA GLN A 110 -44.04 -17.33 14.59
C GLN A 110 -44.74 -18.69 14.68
N LYS A 111 -44.03 -19.78 14.37
CA LYS A 111 -44.57 -21.14 14.51
C LYS A 111 -44.99 -21.46 15.95
N ASN A 112 -44.20 -21.04 16.94
CA ASN A 112 -44.51 -21.25 18.35
C ASN A 112 -45.77 -20.48 18.78
N ALA A 113 -45.88 -19.21 18.37
CA ALA A 113 -47.05 -18.38 18.64
C ALA A 113 -48.32 -18.97 18.01
N ASP A 114 -48.24 -19.48 16.79
CA ASP A 114 -49.38 -20.07 16.09
C ASP A 114 -49.83 -21.40 16.71
N ALA A 115 -48.87 -22.25 17.14
CA ALA A 115 -49.17 -23.48 17.87
C ALA A 115 -49.83 -23.23 19.24
N SER A 116 -49.47 -22.13 19.92
CA SER A 116 -50.07 -21.74 21.20
C SER A 116 -51.52 -21.23 21.04
N LYS A 117 -51.92 -20.75 19.86
CA LYS A 117 -53.30 -20.33 19.55
C LYS A 117 -54.22 -21.50 19.16
N THR A 118 -53.65 -22.66 18.82
CA THR A 118 -54.40 -23.86 18.39
C THR A 118 -54.70 -24.83 19.55
N LYS A 119 -54.52 -24.39 20.80
CA LYS A 119 -54.79 -25.14 22.03
C LYS A 119 -55.90 -24.48 22.82
#